data_AF-A0A937VJB9-F1
#
_entry.id   AF-A0A937VJB9-F1
#
_cell.length_a   1.000
_cell.length_b   1.000
_cell.length_c   1.000
_cell.angle_alpha   90.00
_cell.angle_beta   90.00
_cell.angle_gamma   90.00
#
_symmetry.space_group_name_H-M   'P 1'
#
loop_
_entity.id
_entity.type
_entity.pdbx_description
1 polymer ?
#
loop_
_entity_poly.entity_id
_entity_poly.type
_entity_poly.pdbx_seq_one_letter_code
_entity_poly.pdbx_strand_id
1 'polypeptide(L)'
;DGAMTDPKGDRSLPPHKQTDPDMYVHVVERRDDGIVVRGAKAHQTGACNSHEVLVMPTIAMREGDEDYAVCFSTPANAEGIFYIYGRQSCDTRKLEGTELDVGNKRYGGQEALMVFDDVFVPWERVYMDGEIELSGLLVERFAGYHRQSYGGCKVGVGDVLIGAAALAAEYNGVAQASHIRDKLVEMNHLNETLYSCGIACSAEGFCTAAGNYQSDLLLSNVCKQNITRFPYEITRLAEDIAGGLMVTMPSESDFSDEKLGPIVQKYFAGSCDAPTMDRMRVLRLIENLTLGTAAVGYRTESLHGAGSPQAQRVMIARQSNMDHKKEIAKALAGVGKELPKTCPGQQEIASVAR
;
A
#
# COMPACT_ATOMS: atom_id res chain seq x y z
N ASP A 1 11.59 2.72 9.53
CA ASP A 1 10.75 1.72 8.86
C ASP A 1 9.89 0.96 9.87
N GLY A 2 8.72 0.46 9.43
CA GLY A 2 7.80 -0.36 10.23
C GLY A 2 7.78 -1.80 9.71
N ALA A 3 8.67 -2.63 10.24
CA ALA A 3 8.97 -3.95 9.73
C ALA A 3 8.08 -5.05 10.31
N MET A 4 6.91 -5.21 9.71
CA MET A 4 5.94 -6.22 10.10
C MET A 4 6.09 -7.53 9.32
N THR A 5 6.09 -7.47 7.98
CA THR A 5 5.86 -8.66 7.14
C THR A 5 7.10 -9.55 7.03
N ASP A 6 7.02 -10.76 7.59
CA ASP A 6 8.03 -11.80 7.40
C ASP A 6 7.95 -12.45 5.99
N PRO A 7 8.98 -13.19 5.54
CA PRO A 7 8.91 -14.06 4.38
C PRO A 7 7.78 -15.10 4.44
N LYS A 8 7.48 -15.64 5.63
CA LYS A 8 6.35 -16.53 5.97
C LYS A 8 6.42 -17.99 5.46
N GLY A 9 7.43 -18.38 4.68
CA GLY A 9 7.65 -19.80 4.33
C GLY A 9 6.44 -20.47 3.67
N ASP A 10 6.05 -21.63 4.15
CA ASP A 10 4.79 -22.28 3.78
C ASP A 10 3.63 -21.53 4.47
N ARG A 11 2.80 -20.87 3.66
CA ARG A 11 1.69 -20.01 4.15
C ARG A 11 0.57 -20.83 4.80
N SER A 12 0.58 -22.16 4.67
CA SER A 12 -0.39 -23.05 5.34
C SER A 12 0.01 -23.40 6.77
N LEU A 13 1.26 -23.13 7.15
CA LEU A 13 1.82 -23.49 8.45
C LEU A 13 1.97 -22.26 9.37
N PRO A 14 1.73 -22.41 10.69
CA PRO A 14 2.12 -21.39 11.67
C PRO A 14 3.65 -21.28 11.78
N PRO A 15 4.18 -20.21 12.40
CA PRO A 15 5.61 -19.97 12.57
C PRO A 15 6.37 -21.16 13.18
N HIS A 16 5.92 -21.68 14.33
CA HIS A 16 6.57 -22.82 15.01
C HIS A 16 6.54 -24.16 14.23
N LYS A 17 5.85 -24.22 13.09
CA LYS A 17 5.81 -25.41 12.21
C LYS A 17 6.52 -25.21 10.89
N GLN A 18 7.11 -24.04 10.65
CA GLN A 18 7.95 -23.87 9.47
C GLN A 18 9.14 -24.83 9.54
N THR A 19 9.55 -25.36 8.39
CA THR A 19 10.72 -26.24 8.32
C THR A 19 12.00 -25.50 8.73
N ASP A 20 12.07 -24.22 8.38
CA ASP A 20 13.10 -23.30 8.80
C ASP A 20 12.46 -22.27 9.75
N PRO A 21 12.88 -22.20 11.04
CA PRO A 21 12.33 -21.25 11.99
C PRO A 21 12.56 -19.79 11.59
N ASP A 22 13.59 -19.51 10.80
CA ASP A 22 13.99 -18.15 10.40
C ASP A 22 13.05 -17.53 9.35
N MET A 23 12.05 -18.29 8.88
CA MET A 23 10.99 -17.77 7.98
C MET A 23 10.11 -16.70 8.63
N TYR A 24 10.22 -16.54 9.94
CA TYR A 24 9.70 -15.44 10.75
C TYR A 24 10.80 -14.93 11.68
N VAL A 25 10.86 -13.62 11.92
CA VAL A 25 11.75 -13.07 12.95
C VAL A 25 11.33 -13.61 14.32
N HIS A 26 12.31 -14.14 15.06
CA HIS A 26 12.09 -14.74 16.38
C HIS A 26 13.30 -14.53 17.29
N VAL A 27 13.08 -14.72 18.59
CA VAL A 27 14.12 -14.71 19.62
C VAL A 27 14.88 -16.03 19.59
N VAL A 28 16.19 -15.98 19.34
CA VAL A 28 17.07 -17.17 19.39
C VAL A 28 17.75 -17.32 20.75
N GLU A 29 17.87 -16.22 21.51
CA GLU A 29 18.49 -16.22 22.84
C GLU A 29 17.91 -15.08 23.69
N ARG A 30 17.61 -15.36 24.96
CA ARG A 30 17.29 -14.36 25.98
C ARG A 30 18.44 -14.27 26.97
N ARG A 31 18.92 -13.06 27.22
CA ARG A 31 20.07 -12.74 28.09
C ARG A 31 19.64 -11.78 29.19
N ASP A 32 20.51 -11.60 30.18
CA ASP A 32 20.28 -10.62 31.25
C ASP A 32 20.24 -9.18 30.72
N ASP A 33 20.94 -8.88 29.62
CA ASP A 33 21.10 -7.55 29.02
C ASP A 33 20.20 -7.30 27.79
N GLY A 34 19.50 -8.32 27.27
CA GLY A 34 18.59 -8.17 26.15
C GLY A 34 18.22 -9.49 25.48
N ILE A 35 17.84 -9.40 24.21
CA ILE A 35 17.51 -10.55 23.35
C ILE A 35 18.44 -10.57 22.13
N VAL A 36 18.61 -11.76 21.55
CA VAL A 36 19.19 -11.94 20.22
C VAL A 36 18.09 -12.45 19.29
N VAL A 37 17.95 -11.83 18.13
CA VAL A 37 16.90 -12.16 17.16
C VAL A 37 17.48 -12.59 15.83
N ARG A 38 16.77 -13.50 15.15
CA ARG A 38 17.11 -13.99 13.81
C ARG A 38 15.88 -14.09 12.92
N GLY A 39 16.07 -13.85 11.63
CA GLY A 39 15.07 -14.04 10.59
C GLY A 39 15.14 -12.94 9.53
N ALA A 40 14.01 -12.67 8.86
CA ALA A 40 13.96 -11.58 7.89
C ALA A 40 12.59 -10.89 7.84
N LYS A 41 12.57 -9.66 7.33
CA LYS A 41 11.37 -8.89 7.02
C LYS A 41 11.40 -8.54 5.53
N ALA A 42 10.35 -8.92 4.81
CA ALA A 42 10.23 -8.80 3.37
C ALA A 42 9.43 -7.55 2.98
N HIS A 43 9.70 -7.01 1.78
CA HIS A 43 8.98 -5.88 1.20
C HIS A 43 9.07 -4.60 2.04
N GLN A 44 10.23 -4.36 2.66
CA GLN A 44 10.40 -3.26 3.60
C GLN A 44 10.61 -1.94 2.88
N THR A 45 9.58 -1.09 2.94
CA THR A 45 9.49 0.15 2.20
C THR A 45 10.35 1.24 2.84
N GLY A 46 11.32 1.79 2.11
CA GLY A 46 12.18 2.85 2.63
C GLY A 46 13.13 2.39 3.74
N ALA A 47 13.37 1.07 3.84
CA ALA A 47 14.23 0.48 4.86
C ALA A 47 15.65 1.05 4.82
N CYS A 48 16.24 1.19 3.62
CA CYS A 48 17.58 1.75 3.46
C CYS A 48 17.62 3.28 3.68
N ASN A 49 16.46 3.92 3.74
CA ASN A 49 16.30 5.37 3.90
C ASN A 49 15.84 5.74 5.32
N SER A 50 15.74 4.77 6.23
CA SER A 50 15.27 4.95 7.61
C SER A 50 16.44 5.03 8.60
N HIS A 51 16.27 5.78 9.69
CA HIS A 51 17.23 5.79 10.80
C HIS A 51 17.03 4.62 11.77
N GLU A 52 15.76 4.26 12.00
CA GLU A 52 15.33 3.26 12.99
C GLU A 52 14.31 2.32 12.32
N VAL A 53 14.26 1.09 12.82
CA VAL A 53 13.35 0.04 12.37
C VAL A 53 12.54 -0.43 13.57
N LEU A 54 11.21 -0.38 13.48
CA LEU A 54 10.30 -1.00 14.43
C LEU A 54 9.87 -2.37 13.90
N VAL A 55 10.36 -3.44 14.51
CA VAL A 55 10.07 -4.83 14.13
C VAL A 55 8.85 -5.30 14.90
N MET A 56 7.89 -5.92 14.20
CA MET A 56 6.62 -6.38 14.76
C MET A 56 6.26 -7.79 14.25
N PRO A 57 5.44 -8.57 14.99
CA PRO A 57 4.88 -9.82 14.48
C PRO A 57 3.94 -9.56 13.30
N THR A 58 3.92 -10.44 12.29
CA THR A 58 3.08 -10.26 11.08
C THR A 58 1.68 -10.87 11.15
N ILE A 59 1.43 -11.75 12.11
CA ILE A 59 0.16 -12.46 12.29
C ILE A 59 -0.18 -12.57 13.77
N ALA A 60 -1.42 -12.98 14.06
CA ALA A 60 -1.78 -13.44 15.39
C ALA A 60 -1.03 -14.74 15.70
N MET A 61 -0.16 -14.67 16.71
CA MET A 61 0.58 -15.78 17.28
C MET A 61 -0.33 -16.65 18.13
N ARG A 62 0.05 -17.92 18.31
CA ARG A 62 -0.71 -18.92 19.07
C ARG A 62 0.22 -19.62 20.06
N GLU A 63 -0.35 -20.48 20.89
CA GLU A 63 0.43 -21.36 21.76
C GLU A 63 1.50 -22.10 20.94
N GLY A 64 2.76 -22.02 21.38
CA GLY A 64 3.94 -22.51 20.68
C GLY A 64 4.68 -21.48 19.81
N ASP A 65 4.09 -20.31 19.56
CA ASP A 65 4.71 -19.21 18.79
C ASP A 65 5.34 -18.13 19.71
N GLU A 66 5.63 -18.42 20.97
CA GLU A 66 6.08 -17.42 21.97
C GLU A 66 7.35 -16.68 21.51
N ASP A 67 8.33 -17.39 20.95
CA ASP A 67 9.57 -16.77 20.44
C ASP A 67 9.36 -15.85 19.22
N TYR A 68 8.22 -15.98 18.54
CA TYR A 68 7.84 -15.14 17.39
C TYR A 68 6.97 -13.95 17.81
N ALA A 69 6.42 -13.97 19.02
CA ALA A 69 5.67 -12.85 19.60
C ALA A 69 6.63 -11.79 20.16
N VAL A 70 7.40 -11.17 19.26
CA VAL A 70 8.43 -10.19 19.61
C VAL A 70 8.22 -8.86 18.88
N CYS A 71 8.32 -7.76 19.61
CA CYS A 71 8.22 -6.39 19.07
C CYS A 71 9.35 -5.55 19.66
N PHE A 72 10.15 -4.88 18.83
CA PHE A 72 11.31 -4.12 19.28
C PHE A 72 11.75 -3.07 18.27
N SER A 73 12.64 -2.15 18.66
CA SER A 73 13.30 -1.24 17.73
C SER A 73 14.82 -1.45 17.65
N THR A 74 15.40 -1.17 16.48
CA THR A 74 16.86 -1.12 16.27
C THR A 74 17.24 0.03 15.34
N PRO A 75 18.45 0.60 15.49
CA PRO A 75 19.03 1.41 14.44
C PRO A 75 19.08 0.64 13.13
N ALA A 76 18.77 1.28 12.00
CA ALA A 76 18.73 0.62 10.70
C ALA A 76 20.10 0.06 10.25
N ASN A 77 21.18 0.50 10.89
CA ASN A 77 22.55 0.03 10.67
C ASN A 77 23.10 -0.81 11.84
N ALA A 78 22.23 -1.39 12.68
CA ALA A 78 22.67 -2.30 13.74
C ALA A 78 23.49 -3.47 13.16
N GLU A 79 24.49 -3.92 13.92
CA GLU A 79 25.31 -5.07 13.54
C GLU A 79 24.43 -6.32 13.38
N GLY A 80 24.71 -7.13 12.36
CA GLY A 80 23.88 -8.27 11.96
C GLY A 80 22.71 -7.91 11.04
N ILE A 81 22.41 -6.63 10.79
CA ILE A 81 21.42 -6.22 9.79
C ILE A 81 22.07 -6.02 8.42
N PHE A 82 21.53 -6.68 7.40
CA PHE A 82 21.86 -6.39 6.01
C PHE A 82 20.63 -6.40 5.11
N TYR A 83 20.77 -5.75 3.95
CA TYR A 83 19.68 -5.47 3.03
C TYR A 83 19.93 -6.12 1.67
N ILE A 84 18.93 -6.82 1.15
CA ILE A 84 18.91 -7.28 -0.24
C ILE A 84 17.88 -6.43 -0.99
N TYR A 85 18.38 -5.56 -1.86
CA TYR A 85 17.54 -4.59 -2.58
C TYR A 85 16.64 -5.28 -3.61
N GLY A 86 15.34 -4.93 -3.60
CA GLY A 86 14.36 -5.47 -4.53
C GLY A 86 14.42 -4.77 -5.89
N ARG A 87 14.40 -5.54 -6.98
CA ARG A 87 14.26 -4.97 -8.33
C ARG A 87 12.82 -4.52 -8.59
N GLN A 88 12.69 -3.42 -9.34
CA GLN A 88 11.41 -2.87 -9.78
C GLN A 88 11.33 -2.90 -11.32
N SER A 89 10.12 -2.97 -11.87
CA SER A 89 9.92 -2.89 -13.32
C SER A 89 10.55 -1.61 -13.89
N CYS A 90 11.39 -1.75 -14.91
CA CYS A 90 12.09 -0.64 -15.59
C CYS A 90 13.06 0.17 -14.70
N ASP A 91 13.56 -0.41 -13.60
CA ASP A 91 14.47 0.27 -12.66
C ASP A 91 15.78 0.77 -13.28
N THR A 92 16.34 0.07 -14.27
CA THR A 92 17.61 0.42 -14.92
C THR A 92 17.57 1.72 -15.71
N ARG A 93 16.39 2.21 -16.12
CA ARG A 93 16.28 3.49 -16.85
C ARG A 93 16.85 4.67 -16.07
N LYS A 94 16.85 4.59 -14.74
CA LYS A 94 17.46 5.60 -13.85
C LYS A 94 19.00 5.67 -13.96
N LEU A 95 19.63 4.66 -14.55
CA LEU A 95 21.08 4.56 -14.73
C LEU A 95 21.53 4.88 -16.16
N GLU A 96 20.59 5.10 -17.08
CA GLU A 96 20.86 5.29 -18.52
C GLU A 96 21.31 6.73 -18.84
N GLY A 97 21.32 7.64 -17.86
CA GLY A 97 21.68 9.05 -18.06
C GLY A 97 20.64 9.87 -18.82
N THR A 98 19.46 9.31 -19.03
CA THR A 98 18.28 9.93 -19.64
C THR A 98 17.33 10.45 -18.58
N GLU A 99 16.65 11.56 -18.85
CA GLU A 99 15.67 12.19 -17.98
C GLU A 99 14.22 11.90 -18.40
N LEU A 100 13.97 11.78 -19.71
CA LEU A 100 12.65 11.55 -20.30
C LEU A 100 12.16 10.12 -20.04
N ASP A 101 12.99 9.11 -20.32
CA ASP A 101 12.57 7.70 -20.32
C ASP A 101 12.26 7.14 -18.93
N VAL A 102 12.71 7.85 -17.89
CA VAL A 102 12.39 7.54 -16.48
C VAL A 102 10.93 7.89 -16.16
N GLY A 103 10.33 8.84 -16.87
CA GLY A 103 9.00 9.39 -16.57
C GLY A 103 9.02 10.27 -15.31
N ASN A 104 8.95 9.65 -14.12
CA ASN A 104 9.14 10.36 -12.86
C ASN A 104 10.59 10.25 -12.38
N LYS A 105 11.43 11.19 -12.80
CA LYS A 105 12.85 11.20 -12.49
C LYS A 105 13.21 11.54 -11.04
N ARG A 106 12.35 12.27 -10.34
CA ARG A 106 12.69 12.88 -9.04
C ARG A 106 12.25 12.02 -7.85
N TYR A 107 11.14 11.31 -7.98
CA TYR A 107 10.53 10.56 -6.89
C TYR A 107 10.33 9.10 -7.27
N GLY A 108 10.48 8.20 -6.30
CA GLY A 108 10.29 6.76 -6.49
C GLY A 108 10.16 6.01 -5.17
N GLY A 109 9.76 4.73 -5.26
CA GLY A 109 9.71 3.80 -4.13
C GLY A 109 10.99 2.99 -3.98
N GLN A 110 11.12 2.31 -2.84
CA GLN A 110 12.26 1.47 -2.50
C GLN A 110 11.78 0.35 -1.59
N GLU A 111 12.01 -0.91 -1.97
CA GLU A 111 11.71 -2.06 -1.15
C GLU A 111 12.96 -2.95 -1.02
N ALA A 112 13.22 -3.45 0.19
CA ALA A 112 14.30 -4.40 0.44
C ALA A 112 13.80 -5.59 1.26
N LEU A 113 14.49 -6.72 1.14
CA LEU A 113 14.49 -7.73 2.18
C LEU A 113 15.50 -7.29 3.23
N MET A 114 15.06 -7.16 4.47
CA MET A 114 15.89 -6.86 5.63
C MET A 114 16.15 -8.16 6.37
N VAL A 115 17.41 -8.54 6.53
CA VAL A 115 17.82 -9.77 7.22
C VAL A 115 18.39 -9.41 8.58
N PHE A 116 18.03 -10.21 9.59
CA PHE A 116 18.53 -10.14 10.95
C PHE A 116 19.36 -11.40 11.19
N ASP A 117 20.67 -11.23 11.19
CA ASP A 117 21.65 -12.29 11.46
C ASP A 117 22.20 -12.10 12.88
N ASP A 118 21.56 -12.76 13.85
CA ASP A 118 21.89 -12.71 15.28
C ASP A 118 22.04 -11.29 15.84
N VAL A 119 21.01 -10.47 15.63
CA VAL A 119 21.00 -9.07 16.03
C VAL A 119 20.70 -8.97 17.52
N PHE A 120 21.59 -8.34 18.29
CA PHE A 120 21.36 -8.04 19.70
C PHE A 120 20.45 -6.82 19.87
N VAL A 121 19.49 -6.92 20.79
CA VAL A 121 18.53 -5.86 21.12
C VAL A 121 18.46 -5.70 22.64
N PRO A 122 18.83 -4.53 23.21
CA PRO A 122 18.77 -4.32 24.64
C PRO A 122 17.32 -4.20 25.14
N TRP A 123 17.06 -4.58 26.39
CA TRP A 123 15.71 -4.61 26.97
C TRP A 123 14.93 -3.29 26.86
N GLU A 124 15.61 -2.15 26.93
CA GLU A 124 15.01 -0.81 26.77
C GLU A 124 14.37 -0.55 25.39
N ARG A 125 14.70 -1.38 24.39
CA ARG A 125 14.16 -1.33 23.03
C ARG A 125 13.18 -2.46 22.72
N VAL A 126 12.90 -3.34 23.69
CA VAL A 126 11.93 -4.44 23.56
C VAL A 126 10.56 -3.99 24.10
N TYR A 127 9.51 -4.22 23.32
CA TYR A 127 8.14 -3.78 23.59
C TYR A 127 7.14 -4.95 23.72
N MET A 128 7.53 -6.15 23.31
CA MET A 128 6.81 -7.43 23.45
C MET A 128 7.83 -8.57 23.36
N ASP A 129 7.74 -9.56 24.25
CA ASP A 129 8.56 -10.78 24.27
C ASP A 129 7.77 -11.95 24.87
N GLY A 130 6.98 -12.64 24.02
CA GLY A 130 6.26 -13.86 24.37
C GLY A 130 4.76 -13.68 24.63
N GLU A 131 4.23 -12.44 24.70
CA GLU A 131 2.80 -12.18 24.91
C GLU A 131 1.95 -12.43 23.64
N ILE A 132 1.77 -13.71 23.28
CA ILE A 132 1.07 -14.16 22.08
C ILE A 132 -0.35 -13.56 21.94
N GLU A 133 -1.04 -13.31 23.05
CA GLU A 133 -2.38 -12.75 23.10
C GLU A 133 -2.45 -11.30 22.61
N LEU A 134 -1.34 -10.57 22.64
CA LEU A 134 -1.25 -9.17 22.20
C LEU A 134 -0.90 -9.03 20.72
N SER A 135 -0.30 -10.06 20.12
CA SER A 135 0.18 -10.04 18.73
C SER A 135 -0.93 -9.74 17.71
N GLY A 136 -2.10 -10.39 17.84
CA GLY A 136 -3.23 -10.18 16.94
C GLY A 136 -3.78 -8.76 17.01
N LEU A 137 -3.86 -8.19 18.22
CA LEU A 137 -4.31 -6.82 18.44
C LEU A 137 -3.33 -5.81 17.82
N LEU A 138 -2.02 -6.02 17.98
CA LEU A 138 -0.98 -5.18 17.38
C LEU A 138 -1.10 -5.17 15.84
N VAL A 139 -1.20 -6.35 15.22
CA VAL A 139 -1.35 -6.50 13.76
C VAL A 139 -2.62 -5.81 13.28
N GLU A 140 -3.75 -6.00 13.96
CA GLU A 140 -5.02 -5.38 13.58
C GLU A 140 -4.96 -3.86 13.66
N ARG A 141 -4.39 -3.30 14.74
CA ARG A 141 -4.27 -1.85 14.91
C ARG A 141 -3.33 -1.22 13.89
N PHE A 142 -2.14 -1.78 13.70
CA PHE A 142 -1.20 -1.32 12.67
C PHE A 142 -1.85 -1.34 11.29
N ALA A 143 -2.48 -2.48 10.93
CA ALA A 143 -3.16 -2.61 9.66
C ALA A 143 -4.31 -1.61 9.53
N GLY A 144 -5.05 -1.33 10.60
CA GLY A 144 -6.12 -0.33 10.63
C GLY A 144 -5.65 1.07 10.20
N TYR A 145 -4.62 1.60 10.86
CA TYR A 145 -4.04 2.91 10.50
C TYR A 145 -3.43 2.89 9.09
N HIS A 146 -2.71 1.82 8.76
CA HIS A 146 -2.05 1.76 7.46
C HIS A 146 -3.06 1.66 6.31
N ARG A 147 -4.15 0.88 6.48
CA ARG A 147 -5.27 0.78 5.53
C ARG A 147 -5.99 2.12 5.34
N GLN A 148 -6.19 2.88 6.41
CA GLN A 148 -6.71 4.24 6.36
C GLN A 148 -5.81 5.17 5.53
N SER A 149 -4.49 5.09 5.72
CA SER A 149 -3.51 5.95 5.07
C SER A 149 -3.55 5.88 3.53
N TYR A 150 -3.94 4.73 2.95
CA TYR A 150 -4.09 4.60 1.48
C TYR A 150 -5.14 5.54 0.90
N GLY A 151 -6.17 5.87 1.67
CA GLY A 151 -7.21 6.81 1.25
C GLY A 151 -6.68 8.22 1.02
N GLY A 152 -5.51 8.58 1.57
CA GLY A 152 -4.81 9.81 1.22
C GLY A 152 -3.73 9.60 0.16
N CYS A 153 -2.79 8.69 0.42
CA CYS A 153 -1.57 8.63 -0.38
C CYS A 153 -1.80 8.14 -1.82
N LYS A 154 -2.70 7.18 -2.05
CA LYS A 154 -2.99 6.71 -3.41
C LYS A 154 -3.86 7.68 -4.17
N VAL A 155 -4.71 8.42 -3.48
CA VAL A 155 -5.54 9.46 -4.09
C VAL A 155 -4.66 10.53 -4.71
N GLY A 156 -3.64 11.01 -4.00
CA GLY A 156 -2.70 11.98 -4.56
C GLY A 156 -1.95 11.46 -5.80
N VAL A 157 -1.62 10.16 -5.85
CA VAL A 157 -1.05 9.56 -7.07
C VAL A 157 -2.10 9.48 -8.19
N GLY A 158 -3.35 9.17 -7.85
CA GLY A 158 -4.48 9.20 -8.78
C GLY A 158 -4.69 10.58 -9.40
N ASP A 159 -4.58 11.66 -8.63
CA ASP A 159 -4.71 13.03 -9.13
C ASP A 159 -3.62 13.36 -10.17
N VAL A 160 -2.38 12.93 -9.91
CA VAL A 160 -1.28 13.07 -10.88
C VAL A 160 -1.58 12.31 -12.17
N LEU A 161 -2.08 11.08 -12.07
CA LEU A 161 -2.40 10.26 -13.24
C LEU A 161 -3.61 10.80 -14.03
N ILE A 162 -4.64 11.29 -13.34
CA ILE A 162 -5.81 11.97 -13.94
C ILE A 162 -5.36 13.22 -14.70
N GLY A 163 -4.53 14.06 -14.08
CA GLY A 163 -3.96 15.23 -14.72
C GLY A 163 -3.12 14.88 -15.95
N ALA A 164 -2.29 13.84 -15.86
CA ALA A 164 -1.49 13.36 -16.98
C ALA A 164 -2.36 12.85 -18.14
N ALA A 165 -3.43 12.10 -17.85
CA ALA A 165 -4.38 11.63 -18.85
C ALA A 165 -5.13 12.80 -19.54
N ALA A 166 -5.54 13.81 -18.77
CA ALA A 166 -6.17 15.02 -19.32
C ALA A 166 -5.21 15.78 -20.26
N LEU A 167 -3.95 15.96 -19.85
CA LEU A 167 -2.92 16.58 -20.70
C LEU A 167 -2.65 15.76 -21.98
N ALA A 168 -2.61 14.43 -21.87
CA ALA A 168 -2.44 13.56 -23.04
C ALA A 168 -3.61 13.74 -24.04
N ALA A 169 -4.84 13.88 -23.55
CA ALA A 169 -6.01 14.16 -24.40
C ALA A 169 -5.94 15.53 -25.07
N GLU A 170 -5.47 16.56 -24.37
CA GLU A 170 -5.27 17.91 -24.94
C GLU A 170 -4.20 17.90 -26.03
N TYR A 171 -3.06 17.27 -25.77
CA TYR A 171 -1.96 17.14 -26.73
C TYR A 171 -2.34 16.30 -27.95
N ASN A 172 -3.30 15.38 -27.82
CA ASN A 172 -3.87 14.62 -28.91
C ASN A 172 -5.06 15.32 -29.61
N GLY A 173 -5.57 16.44 -29.07
CA GLY A 173 -6.61 17.26 -29.70
C GLY A 173 -8.03 16.77 -29.52
N VAL A 174 -8.23 15.86 -28.56
CA VAL A 174 -9.48 15.15 -28.35
C VAL A 174 -10.06 15.40 -26.96
N ALA A 175 -9.57 16.41 -26.23
CA ALA A 175 -10.04 16.76 -24.89
C ALA A 175 -11.56 17.04 -24.81
N GLN A 176 -12.18 17.50 -25.90
CA GLN A 176 -13.62 17.76 -25.96
C GLN A 176 -14.47 16.53 -26.35
N ALA A 177 -13.85 15.41 -26.74
CA ALA A 177 -14.58 14.20 -27.08
C ALA A 177 -15.34 13.68 -25.85
N SER A 178 -16.63 13.38 -26.02
CA SER A 178 -17.53 13.01 -24.92
C SER A 178 -17.01 11.81 -24.12
N HIS A 179 -16.53 10.77 -24.80
CA HIS A 179 -16.00 9.58 -24.15
C HIS A 179 -14.69 9.82 -23.40
N ILE A 180 -13.89 10.85 -23.74
CA ILE A 180 -12.68 11.19 -22.98
C ILE A 180 -13.09 11.89 -21.68
N ARG A 181 -13.99 12.87 -21.78
CA ARG A 181 -14.51 13.60 -20.62
C ARG A 181 -15.19 12.66 -19.63
N ASP A 182 -15.98 11.72 -20.12
CA ASP A 182 -16.65 10.70 -19.31
C ASP A 182 -15.66 9.82 -18.56
N LYS A 183 -14.61 9.32 -19.23
CA LYS A 183 -13.54 8.54 -18.57
C LYS A 183 -12.82 9.35 -17.49
N LEU A 184 -12.52 10.63 -17.73
CA LEU A 184 -11.92 11.51 -16.71
C LEU A 184 -12.87 11.72 -15.52
N VAL A 185 -14.18 11.83 -15.76
CA VAL A 185 -15.18 11.88 -14.67
C VAL A 185 -15.16 10.59 -13.86
N GLU A 186 -15.13 9.42 -14.51
CA GLU A 186 -15.04 8.13 -13.82
C GLU A 186 -13.76 8.02 -12.99
N MET A 187 -12.60 8.42 -13.54
CA MET A 187 -11.35 8.41 -12.80
C MET A 187 -11.43 9.28 -11.54
N ASN A 188 -12.00 10.48 -11.63
CA ASN A 188 -12.22 11.36 -10.47
C ASN A 188 -13.21 10.74 -9.47
N HIS A 189 -14.33 10.18 -9.94
CA HIS A 189 -15.32 9.52 -9.07
C HIS A 189 -14.68 8.38 -8.25
N LEU A 190 -13.91 7.52 -8.92
CA LEU A 190 -13.20 6.42 -8.28
C LEU A 190 -12.17 6.96 -7.27
N ASN A 191 -11.39 7.97 -7.65
CA ASN A 191 -10.36 8.55 -6.78
C ASN A 191 -10.96 9.22 -5.54
N GLU A 192 -12.01 10.02 -5.70
CA GLU A 192 -12.69 10.70 -4.59
C GLU A 192 -13.46 9.74 -3.69
N THR A 193 -13.91 8.59 -4.22
CA THR A 193 -14.49 7.52 -3.40
C THR A 193 -13.43 6.95 -2.44
N LEU A 194 -12.19 6.79 -2.89
CA LEU A 194 -11.08 6.35 -2.02
C LEU A 194 -10.78 7.40 -0.94
N TYR A 195 -10.75 8.67 -1.32
CA TYR A 195 -10.50 9.77 -0.40
C TYR A 195 -11.57 9.86 0.68
N SER A 196 -12.85 9.80 0.26
CA SER A 196 -14.01 9.79 1.14
C SER A 196 -13.95 8.67 2.17
N CYS A 197 -13.51 7.47 1.77
CA CYS A 197 -13.33 6.35 2.70
C CYS A 197 -12.21 6.63 3.72
N GLY A 198 -11.09 7.21 3.27
CA GLY A 198 -9.95 7.59 4.12
C GLY A 198 -10.32 8.62 5.18
N ILE A 199 -11.03 9.68 4.81
CA ILE A 199 -11.47 10.71 5.77
C ILE A 199 -12.54 10.17 6.73
N ALA A 200 -13.45 9.31 6.26
CA ALA A 200 -14.52 8.76 7.08
C ALA A 200 -13.97 7.87 8.21
N CYS A 201 -13.02 6.97 7.90
CA CYS A 201 -12.42 6.14 8.95
C CYS A 201 -11.59 6.95 9.97
N SER A 202 -11.01 8.09 9.57
CA SER A 202 -10.36 9.01 10.52
C SER A 202 -11.37 9.79 11.37
N ALA A 203 -12.45 10.29 10.76
CA ALA A 203 -13.47 11.09 11.44
C ALA A 203 -14.28 10.28 12.46
N GLU A 204 -14.56 9.01 12.15
CA GLU A 204 -15.23 8.05 13.04
C GLU A 204 -14.27 7.37 14.04
N GLY A 205 -13.04 7.89 14.17
CA GLY A 205 -12.07 7.38 15.11
C GLY A 205 -12.47 7.60 16.58
N PHE A 206 -11.87 6.82 17.48
CA PHE A 206 -12.15 6.89 18.92
C PHE A 206 -10.86 6.91 19.74
N CYS A 207 -10.92 7.56 20.91
CA CYS A 207 -9.82 7.58 21.86
C CYS A 207 -9.65 6.20 22.52
N THR A 208 -8.42 5.70 22.55
CA THR A 208 -8.08 4.43 23.21
C THR A 208 -7.74 4.64 24.68
N ALA A 209 -7.63 3.56 25.46
CA ALA A 209 -7.22 3.61 26.86
C ALA A 209 -5.84 4.26 27.08
N ALA A 210 -4.93 4.18 26.09
CA ALA A 210 -3.62 4.82 26.14
C ALA A 210 -3.64 6.32 25.76
N GLY A 211 -4.81 6.87 25.43
CA GLY A 211 -5.00 8.29 25.09
C GLY A 211 -4.76 8.64 23.63
N ASN A 212 -4.17 7.76 22.82
CA ASN A 212 -4.09 7.94 21.37
C ASN A 212 -5.43 7.61 20.70
N TYR A 213 -5.68 8.19 19.53
CA TYR A 213 -6.89 7.95 18.73
C TYR A 213 -6.67 6.85 17.70
N GLN A 214 -7.63 5.92 17.61
CA GLN A 214 -7.67 4.85 16.62
C GLN A 214 -8.75 5.14 15.56
N SER A 215 -8.44 4.94 14.28
CA SER A 215 -9.42 5.01 13.19
C SER A 215 -10.50 3.93 13.33
N ASP A 216 -11.69 4.16 12.79
CA ASP A 216 -12.71 3.12 12.64
C ASP A 216 -12.18 1.99 11.74
N LEU A 217 -12.01 0.80 12.32
CA LEU A 217 -11.37 -0.32 11.64
C LEU A 217 -12.22 -0.89 10.51
N LEU A 218 -13.55 -0.88 10.63
CA LEU A 218 -14.42 -1.38 9.57
C LEU A 218 -14.29 -0.48 8.34
N LEU A 219 -14.34 0.83 8.54
CA LEU A 219 -14.18 1.81 7.47
C LEU A 219 -12.77 1.79 6.89
N SER A 220 -11.72 1.61 7.70
CA SER A 220 -10.35 1.42 7.19
C SER A 220 -10.25 0.19 6.28
N ASN A 221 -10.92 -0.92 6.63
CA ASN A 221 -10.96 -2.11 5.78
C ASN A 221 -11.73 -1.87 4.47
N VAL A 222 -12.84 -1.13 4.52
CA VAL A 222 -13.59 -0.73 3.30
C VAL A 222 -12.73 0.15 2.39
N CYS A 223 -12.05 1.16 2.97
CA CYS A 223 -11.10 2.02 2.26
C CYS A 223 -10.08 1.17 1.51
N LYS A 224 -9.32 0.33 2.22
CA LYS A 224 -8.29 -0.50 1.59
C LYS A 224 -8.89 -1.48 0.58
N GLN A 225 -10.06 -2.07 0.84
CA GLN A 225 -10.70 -2.99 -0.11
C GLN A 225 -10.99 -2.31 -1.45
N ASN A 226 -11.40 -1.04 -1.46
CA ASN A 226 -11.57 -0.26 -2.69
C ASN A 226 -10.22 0.07 -3.34
N ILE A 227 -9.19 0.41 -2.55
CA ILE A 227 -7.82 0.63 -3.01
C ILE A 227 -7.26 -0.60 -3.75
N THR A 228 -7.67 -1.83 -3.40
CA THR A 228 -7.23 -3.02 -4.14
C THR A 228 -7.79 -3.12 -5.57
N ARG A 229 -8.73 -2.24 -5.95
CA ARG A 229 -9.50 -2.33 -7.21
C ARG A 229 -9.36 -1.05 -8.04
N PHE A 230 -9.71 0.10 -7.47
CA PHE A 230 -9.89 1.34 -8.24
C PHE A 230 -8.63 1.87 -8.90
N PRO A 231 -7.43 1.82 -8.28
CA PRO A 231 -6.20 2.18 -8.98
C PRO A 231 -6.01 1.41 -10.29
N TYR A 232 -6.44 0.15 -10.37
CA TYR A 232 -6.31 -0.63 -11.61
C TYR A 232 -7.22 -0.10 -12.73
N GLU A 233 -8.45 0.31 -12.40
CA GLU A 233 -9.37 0.89 -13.38
C GLU A 233 -8.93 2.30 -13.78
N ILE A 234 -8.49 3.11 -12.84
CA ILE A 234 -7.90 4.43 -13.12
C ILE A 234 -6.69 4.28 -14.06
N THR A 235 -5.81 3.31 -13.83
CA THR A 235 -4.68 3.05 -14.75
C THR A 235 -5.15 2.61 -16.13
N ARG A 236 -6.15 1.73 -16.21
CA ARG A 236 -6.69 1.24 -17.49
C ARG A 236 -7.30 2.38 -18.31
N LEU A 237 -8.02 3.30 -17.65
CA LEU A 237 -8.61 4.48 -18.27
C LEU A 237 -7.55 5.48 -18.74
N ALA A 238 -6.48 5.68 -17.96
CA ALA A 238 -5.36 6.52 -18.36
C ALA A 238 -4.63 5.98 -19.59
N GLU A 239 -4.38 4.67 -19.64
CA GLU A 239 -3.78 3.98 -20.80
C GLU A 239 -4.64 4.15 -22.07
N ASP A 240 -5.95 3.99 -21.94
CA ASP A 240 -6.93 4.17 -23.01
C ASP A 240 -6.91 5.60 -23.56
N ILE A 241 -6.90 6.61 -22.68
CA ILE A 241 -6.82 8.03 -23.07
C ILE A 241 -5.47 8.37 -23.72
N ALA A 242 -4.37 7.86 -23.19
CA ALA A 242 -3.01 8.14 -23.67
C ALA A 242 -2.75 7.59 -25.07
N GLY A 243 -3.28 6.39 -25.36
CA GLY A 243 -3.11 5.70 -26.63
C GLY A 243 -1.74 5.02 -26.78
N GLY A 244 -1.57 4.22 -27.84
CA GLY A 244 -0.47 3.25 -27.94
C GLY A 244 0.95 3.84 -27.91
N LEU A 245 1.12 5.13 -28.18
CA LEU A 245 2.45 5.73 -28.17
C LEU A 245 3.12 5.64 -26.79
N MET A 246 2.36 5.66 -25.68
CA MET A 246 2.96 5.58 -24.35
C MET A 246 3.83 4.32 -24.12
N VAL A 247 3.60 3.24 -24.88
CA VAL A 247 4.38 2.00 -24.79
C VAL A 247 5.26 1.72 -26.02
N THR A 248 5.12 2.50 -27.09
CA THR A 248 5.92 2.32 -28.33
C THR A 248 6.78 3.55 -28.66
N MET A 249 6.91 4.49 -27.72
CA MET A 249 7.66 5.71 -27.91
C MET A 249 9.16 5.45 -28.04
N PRO A 250 9.85 6.11 -29.00
CA PRO A 250 11.31 6.09 -29.07
C PRO A 250 11.97 6.58 -27.78
N SER A 251 13.25 6.25 -27.61
CA SER A 251 14.04 6.70 -26.47
C SER A 251 14.37 8.19 -26.55
N GLU A 252 14.81 8.77 -25.43
CA GLU A 252 15.40 10.10 -25.40
C GLU A 252 16.64 10.19 -26.31
N SER A 253 17.41 9.10 -26.41
CA SER A 253 18.56 9.02 -27.30
C SER A 253 18.15 9.22 -28.76
N ASP A 254 17.07 8.57 -29.20
CA ASP A 254 16.56 8.72 -30.58
C ASP A 254 16.00 10.13 -30.83
N PHE A 255 15.38 10.74 -29.81
CA PHE A 255 14.91 12.13 -29.90
C PHE A 255 16.07 13.13 -30.01
N SER A 256 17.20 12.84 -29.35
CA SER A 256 18.37 13.74 -29.26
C SER A 256 19.36 13.55 -30.40
N ASP A 257 19.21 12.49 -31.19
CA ASP A 257 20.06 12.20 -32.35
C ASP A 257 19.88 13.26 -33.46
N GLU A 258 20.99 13.70 -34.07
CA GLU A 258 20.97 14.76 -35.08
C GLU A 258 20.16 14.41 -36.34
N LYS A 259 20.07 13.11 -36.67
CA LYS A 259 19.39 12.62 -37.86
C LYS A 259 17.97 12.14 -37.55
N LEU A 260 17.77 11.41 -36.45
CA LEU A 260 16.48 10.85 -36.05
C LEU A 260 15.61 11.86 -35.31
N GLY A 261 16.19 12.75 -34.51
CA GLY A 261 15.48 13.75 -33.71
C GLY A 261 14.49 14.59 -34.52
N PRO A 262 14.88 15.18 -35.67
CA PRO A 262 13.94 15.91 -36.53
C PRO A 262 12.78 15.03 -37.06
N ILE A 263 13.02 13.73 -37.29
CA ILE A 263 12.00 12.77 -37.75
C ILE A 263 11.03 12.48 -36.60
N VAL A 264 11.54 12.17 -35.41
CA VAL A 264 10.76 11.92 -34.19
C VAL A 264 9.90 13.15 -33.88
N GLN A 265 10.50 14.34 -33.88
CA GLN A 265 9.80 15.60 -33.62
C GLN A 265 8.65 15.83 -34.60
N LYS A 266 8.87 15.57 -35.90
CA LYS A 266 7.86 15.75 -36.95
C LYS A 266 6.70 14.76 -36.83
N TYR A 267 7.00 13.47 -36.70
CA TYR A 267 5.96 12.42 -36.80
C TYR A 267 5.21 12.14 -35.50
N PHE A 268 5.76 12.55 -34.34
CA PHE A 268 5.07 12.43 -33.03
C PHE A 268 4.51 13.74 -32.49
N ALA A 269 4.50 14.80 -33.31
CA ALA A 269 3.84 16.07 -33.00
C ALA A 269 2.37 15.87 -32.63
N GLY A 270 1.90 16.64 -31.66
CA GLY A 270 0.50 16.67 -31.22
C GLY A 270 -0.34 17.68 -32.01
N SER A 271 -1.56 17.93 -31.54
CA SER A 271 -2.53 18.84 -32.17
C SER A 271 -2.49 20.27 -31.64
N CYS A 272 -1.83 20.51 -30.51
CA CYS A 272 -1.71 21.83 -29.90
C CYS A 272 -0.27 22.37 -30.06
N ASP A 273 -0.07 23.64 -29.72
CA ASP A 273 1.23 24.31 -29.83
C ASP A 273 2.29 23.79 -28.84
N ALA A 274 1.99 22.73 -28.07
CA ALA A 274 2.94 22.14 -27.15
C ALA A 274 4.09 21.44 -27.89
N PRO A 275 5.35 21.58 -27.43
CA PRO A 275 6.48 20.84 -27.98
C PRO A 275 6.26 19.33 -27.96
N THR A 276 6.72 18.62 -29.00
CA THR A 276 6.67 17.15 -29.08
C THR A 276 7.30 16.48 -27.85
N MET A 277 8.37 17.07 -27.33
CA MET A 277 9.04 16.63 -26.10
C MET A 277 8.11 16.65 -24.87
N ASP A 278 7.27 17.66 -24.72
CA ASP A 278 6.35 17.75 -23.56
C ASP A 278 5.25 16.71 -23.66
N ARG A 279 4.75 16.44 -24.88
CA ARG A 279 3.85 15.32 -25.14
C ARG A 279 4.48 13.98 -24.77
N MET A 280 5.74 13.77 -25.17
CA MET A 280 6.49 12.56 -24.81
C MET A 280 6.68 12.43 -23.30
N ARG A 281 6.99 13.52 -22.58
CA ARG A 281 7.12 13.52 -21.11
C ARG A 281 5.84 13.09 -20.39
N VAL A 282 4.70 13.63 -20.81
CA VAL A 282 3.40 13.26 -20.23
C VAL A 282 3.13 11.77 -20.45
N LEU A 283 3.35 11.27 -21.66
CA LEU A 283 3.14 9.86 -21.97
C LEU A 283 4.12 8.94 -21.21
N ARG A 284 5.38 9.34 -20.99
CA ARG A 284 6.34 8.63 -20.14
C ARG A 284 5.95 8.65 -18.67
N LEU A 285 5.33 9.72 -18.17
CA LEU A 285 4.78 9.76 -16.82
C LEU A 285 3.62 8.76 -16.65
N ILE A 286 2.73 8.69 -17.63
CA ILE A 286 1.64 7.69 -17.64
C ILE A 286 2.23 6.28 -17.67
N GLU A 287 3.20 5.99 -18.54
CA GLU A 287 3.92 4.71 -18.57
C GLU A 287 4.53 4.38 -17.20
N ASN A 288 5.22 5.33 -16.57
CA ASN A 288 5.86 5.13 -15.28
C ASN A 288 4.87 4.75 -14.16
N LEU A 289 3.70 5.41 -14.12
CA LEU A 289 2.65 5.20 -13.12
C LEU A 289 1.81 3.94 -13.36
N THR A 290 1.73 3.45 -14.60
CA THR A 290 0.85 2.34 -14.99
C THR A 290 1.61 1.02 -15.20
N LEU A 291 2.86 1.08 -15.67
CA LEU A 291 3.69 -0.07 -16.04
C LEU A 291 5.12 -0.03 -15.48
N GLY A 292 5.68 1.17 -15.25
CA GLY A 292 7.06 1.37 -14.80
C GLY A 292 7.27 1.29 -13.29
N THR A 293 8.30 1.97 -12.79
CA THR A 293 8.72 1.84 -11.38
C THR A 293 7.66 2.34 -10.39
N ALA A 294 6.90 3.38 -10.73
CA ALA A 294 5.87 3.90 -9.83
C ALA A 294 4.59 3.04 -9.83
N ALA A 295 4.37 2.23 -10.88
CA ALA A 295 3.27 1.27 -10.93
C ALA A 295 3.38 0.18 -9.85
N VAL A 296 4.60 -0.16 -9.42
CA VAL A 296 4.82 -1.05 -8.26
C VAL A 296 4.07 -0.52 -7.04
N GLY A 297 4.23 0.78 -6.76
CA GLY A 297 3.54 1.46 -5.67
C GLY A 297 2.06 1.69 -5.94
N TYR A 298 1.68 2.19 -7.12
CA TYR A 298 0.30 2.58 -7.38
C TYR A 298 -0.66 1.38 -7.59
N ARG A 299 -0.16 0.26 -8.12
CA ARG A 299 -0.96 -0.94 -8.42
C ARG A 299 -0.72 -2.07 -7.43
N THR A 300 0.48 -2.64 -7.42
CA THR A 300 0.74 -3.89 -6.69
C THR A 300 0.79 -3.66 -5.18
N GLU A 301 1.37 -2.57 -4.73
CA GLU A 301 1.40 -2.20 -3.31
C GLU A 301 0.00 -1.77 -2.83
N SER A 302 -0.79 -1.08 -3.67
CA SER A 302 -2.22 -0.86 -3.44
C SER A 302 -3.01 -2.18 -3.29
N LEU A 303 -2.58 -3.26 -3.94
CA LEU A 303 -3.20 -4.58 -3.82
C LEU A 303 -2.82 -5.31 -2.52
N HIS A 304 -1.55 -5.23 -2.10
CA HIS A 304 -1.00 -6.13 -1.08
C HIS A 304 -0.56 -5.49 0.23
N GLY A 305 -0.20 -4.21 0.24
CA GLY A 305 0.26 -3.55 1.46
C GLY A 305 -0.85 -3.43 2.51
N ALA A 306 -0.50 -3.49 3.80
CA ALA A 306 -1.44 -3.69 4.91
C ALA A 306 -2.32 -4.97 4.82
N GLY A 307 -1.91 -5.96 4.02
CA GLY A 307 -2.61 -7.22 3.81
C GLY A 307 -3.27 -7.32 2.43
N SER A 308 -3.29 -8.54 1.88
CA SER A 308 -3.94 -8.85 0.59
C SER A 308 -5.47 -8.84 0.71
N PRO A 309 -6.24 -8.72 -0.39
CA PRO A 309 -7.69 -8.47 -0.38
C PRO A 309 -8.52 -9.36 0.57
N GLN A 310 -8.14 -10.63 0.70
CA GLN A 310 -8.86 -11.55 1.57
C GLN A 310 -8.75 -11.17 3.06
N ALA A 311 -7.67 -10.52 3.48
CA ALA A 311 -7.50 -10.04 4.84
C ALA A 311 -8.56 -8.98 5.20
N GLN A 312 -8.79 -7.99 4.32
CA GLN A 312 -9.83 -6.99 4.55
C GLN A 312 -11.22 -7.64 4.55
N ARG A 313 -11.49 -8.60 3.65
CA ARG A 313 -12.78 -9.31 3.62
C ARG A 313 -13.07 -10.07 4.91
N VAL A 314 -12.07 -10.75 5.47
CA VAL A 314 -12.20 -11.43 6.78
C VAL A 314 -12.52 -10.42 7.89
N MET A 315 -11.82 -9.29 7.92
CA MET A 315 -12.07 -8.26 8.94
C MET A 315 -13.43 -7.59 8.79
N ILE A 316 -13.85 -7.27 7.56
CA ILE A 316 -15.20 -6.75 7.29
C ILE A 316 -16.26 -7.75 7.75
N ALA A 317 -16.09 -9.04 7.45
CA ALA A 317 -17.04 -10.05 7.91
C ALA A 317 -17.17 -10.06 9.44
N ARG A 318 -16.04 -10.01 10.16
CA ARG A 318 -16.00 -9.96 11.64
C ARG A 318 -16.61 -8.68 12.21
N GLN A 319 -16.40 -7.54 11.58
CA GLN A 319 -16.79 -6.22 12.11
C GLN A 319 -18.18 -5.74 11.61
N SER A 320 -18.80 -6.44 10.67
CA SER A 320 -20.05 -6.00 10.01
C SER A 320 -21.34 -6.12 10.83
N ASN A 321 -21.27 -6.67 12.05
CA ASN A 321 -22.40 -6.91 12.97
C ASN A 321 -23.66 -7.47 12.30
N MET A 322 -23.53 -8.66 11.71
CA MET A 322 -24.64 -9.31 10.96
C MET A 322 -25.83 -9.67 11.83
N ASP A 323 -25.62 -9.97 13.11
CA ASP A 323 -26.71 -10.27 14.03
C ASP A 323 -27.62 -9.07 14.22
N HIS A 324 -27.05 -7.88 14.43
CA HIS A 324 -27.84 -6.66 14.52
C HIS A 324 -28.66 -6.37 13.26
N LYS A 325 -28.06 -6.53 12.07
CA LYS A 325 -28.77 -6.36 10.78
C LYS A 325 -29.94 -7.35 10.63
N LYS A 326 -29.76 -8.61 11.09
CA LYS A 326 -30.85 -9.60 11.10
C LYS A 326 -31.97 -9.20 12.04
N GLU A 327 -31.67 -8.64 13.22
CA GLU A 327 -32.69 -8.18 14.15
C GLU A 327 -33.51 -7.01 13.58
N ILE A 328 -32.89 -6.05 12.90
CA ILE A 328 -33.63 -5.00 12.17
C ILE A 328 -34.55 -5.64 11.12
N ALA A 329 -34.03 -6.56 10.31
CA ALA A 329 -34.79 -7.20 9.24
C ALA A 329 -35.99 -8.02 9.80
N LYS A 330 -35.78 -8.76 10.89
CA LYS A 330 -36.82 -9.51 11.60
C LYS A 330 -37.93 -8.59 12.10
N ALA A 331 -37.58 -7.49 12.76
CA ALA A 331 -38.55 -6.53 13.28
C ALA A 331 -39.40 -5.91 12.15
N LEU A 332 -38.76 -5.51 11.04
CA LEU A 332 -39.47 -4.98 9.87
C LEU A 332 -40.36 -6.02 9.19
N ALA A 333 -39.96 -7.29 9.20
CA ALA A 333 -40.73 -8.41 8.63
C ALA A 333 -41.83 -8.94 9.57
N GLY A 334 -41.97 -8.41 10.79
CA GLY A 334 -42.91 -8.92 11.80
C GLY A 334 -42.53 -10.28 12.39
N VAL A 335 -41.27 -10.70 12.27
CA VAL A 335 -40.78 -12.00 12.76
C VAL A 335 -40.10 -11.82 14.13
N GLY A 336 -40.90 -11.77 15.19
CA GLY A 336 -40.41 -11.77 16.58
C GLY A 336 -39.70 -10.47 17.01
N LYS A 337 -40.33 -9.77 17.97
CA LYS A 337 -39.93 -8.52 18.65
C LYS A 337 -40.00 -7.22 17.82
N GLU A 338 -40.22 -6.13 18.56
CA GLU A 338 -40.26 -4.73 18.09
C GLU A 338 -38.89 -4.26 17.58
N LEU A 339 -38.91 -3.21 16.75
CA LEU A 339 -37.71 -2.55 16.24
C LEU A 339 -36.72 -2.24 17.39
N PRO A 340 -35.41 -2.53 17.21
CA PRO A 340 -34.40 -2.07 18.14
C PRO A 340 -34.56 -0.55 18.37
N LYS A 341 -34.71 -0.12 19.63
CA LYS A 341 -34.94 1.30 19.98
C LYS A 341 -33.74 2.19 19.70
N THR A 342 -32.58 1.58 19.44
CA THR A 342 -31.36 2.26 19.06
C THR A 342 -30.87 1.66 17.74
N CYS A 343 -30.50 2.53 16.80
CA CYS A 343 -29.60 2.19 15.72
C CYS A 343 -28.20 2.25 16.35
N PRO A 344 -27.50 1.14 16.60
CA PRO A 344 -26.11 1.16 17.02
C PRO A 344 -25.30 1.55 15.79
N GLY A 345 -25.27 2.85 15.51
CA GLY A 345 -24.19 3.43 14.73
C GLY A 345 -22.92 3.29 15.55
N GLN A 346 -22.09 2.31 15.20
CA GLN A 346 -20.65 2.22 15.50
C GLN A 346 -20.19 2.19 16.98
N GLN A 347 -21.05 2.48 17.97
CA GLN A 347 -20.62 2.68 19.36
C GLN A 347 -20.51 1.41 20.21
N GLU A 348 -21.19 0.31 19.89
CA GLU A 348 -21.12 -0.92 20.70
C GLU A 348 -19.91 -1.82 20.39
N ILE A 349 -19.18 -1.60 19.28
CA ILE A 349 -17.94 -2.33 18.98
C ILE A 349 -16.83 -1.94 19.97
N ALA A 350 -16.92 -0.74 20.58
CA ALA A 350 -16.02 -0.32 21.64
C ALA A 350 -16.14 -1.13 22.94
N SER A 351 -17.20 -1.94 23.13
CA SER A 351 -17.38 -2.75 24.33
C SER A 351 -16.62 -4.08 24.30
N VAL A 352 -16.14 -4.53 23.13
CA VAL A 352 -15.34 -5.76 22.98
C VAL A 352 -13.83 -5.49 23.14
N ALA A 353 -13.44 -4.23 23.37
CA ALA A 353 -12.06 -3.79 23.59
C ALA A 353 -11.84 -3.15 24.97
N ARG A 354 -12.65 -3.52 25.97
CA ARG A 354 -12.41 -3.22 27.40
C ARG A 354 -11.92 -4.44 28.14
#